data_AF-A0A4Y7SJX0-F1
#
_entry.id   AF-A0A4Y7SJX0-F1
#
_cell.length_a   1.000
_cell.length_b   1.000
_cell.length_c   1.000
_cell.angle_alpha   90.00
_cell.angle_beta   90.00
_cell.angle_gamma   90.00
#
_symmetry.space_group_name_H-M   'P 1'
#
loop_
_entity.id
_entity.type
_entity.pdbx_description
1 polymer ?
#
loop_
_entity_poly.entity_id
_entity_poly.type
_entity_poly.pdbx_seq_one_letter_code
_entity_poly.pdbx_strand_id
1 'polypeptide(L)' 'RSKWASSFDSFVGNSSLESSSDTLEAYLAAPVVSGEEIQRSGGRLAYWEQSLATRPRLARFALDHLSAP' A
#
# COMPACT_ATOMS: atom_id res chain seq x y z
N ARG A 1 13.17 25.84 28.21
CA ARG A 1 12.78 26.16 26.82
C ARG A 1 13.66 25.30 25.90
N SER A 2 13.21 24.10 25.56
CA SER A 2 13.96 23.21 24.66
C SER A 2 13.04 22.84 23.51
N LYS A 3 13.25 23.57 22.41
CA LYS A 3 12.64 23.38 21.09
C LYS A 3 12.96 21.96 20.62
N TRP A 4 11.97 21.08 20.57
CA TRP A 4 12.05 19.90 19.73
C TRP A 4 11.86 20.39 18.29
N ALA A 5 13.00 20.60 17.63
CA ALA A 5 13.11 20.78 16.19
C ALA A 5 12.28 19.68 15.50
N SER A 6 11.32 20.01 14.64
CA SER A 6 11.56 20.36 13.24
C SER A 6 12.64 19.49 12.59
N SER A 7 12.26 18.25 12.34
CA SER A 7 12.63 17.53 11.11
C SER A 7 11.41 16.76 10.64
N PHE A 8 10.39 17.48 10.16
CA PHE A 8 9.55 16.91 9.12
C PHE A 8 10.44 16.88 7.88
N ASP A 9 11.13 15.75 7.71
CA ASP A 9 11.96 15.51 6.56
C ASP A 9 11.11 15.78 5.32
N SER A 10 11.51 16.84 4.63
CA SER A 10 10.81 17.37 3.48
C SER A 10 11.03 16.39 2.35
N PHE A 11 10.12 15.42 2.22
CA PHE A 11 10.02 14.59 1.02
C PHE A 11 9.50 15.47 -0.13
N VAL A 12 10.35 16.36 -0.62
CA VAL A 12 10.20 16.97 -1.94
C VAL A 12 10.85 16.01 -2.93
N GLY A 13 10.20 14.87 -3.11
CA GLY A 13 10.35 14.01 -4.28
C GLY A 13 9.37 14.49 -5.34
N ASN A 14 9.79 15.53 -6.06
CA ASN A 14 9.39 15.91 -7.41
C ASN A 14 8.09 15.28 -7.98
N SER A 15 7.06 16.11 -8.09
CA SER A 15 5.81 15.96 -8.85
C SER A 15 5.72 14.79 -9.84
N SER A 16 4.90 13.79 -9.49
CA SER A 16 3.95 13.25 -10.46
C SER A 16 2.60 13.18 -9.76
N LEU A 17 1.72 14.14 -10.07
CA LEU A 17 0.29 14.11 -9.75
C LEU A 17 -0.43 13.08 -10.65
N GLU A 18 0.16 11.91 -10.83
CA GLU A 18 -0.59 10.72 -11.21
C GLU A 18 -1.32 10.30 -9.95
N SER A 19 -2.64 10.19 -9.99
CA SER A 19 -3.46 9.61 -8.92
C SER A 19 -2.84 8.29 -8.47
N SER A 20 -1.96 8.34 -7.47
CA SER A 20 -1.10 7.22 -7.14
C SER A 20 -1.99 6.11 -6.59
N SER A 21 -2.26 5.11 -7.41
CA SER A 21 -3.09 3.94 -7.07
C SER A 21 -2.52 3.13 -5.90
N ASP A 22 -1.29 3.44 -5.51
CA ASP A 22 -0.53 2.90 -4.39
C ASP A 22 -0.61 3.77 -3.12
N THR A 23 -1.79 4.35 -2.85
CA THR A 23 -2.11 4.96 -1.55
C THR A 23 -3.24 4.22 -0.86
N LEU A 24 -3.34 4.39 0.46
CA LEU A 24 -4.41 3.77 1.23
C LEU A 24 -5.77 4.35 0.82
N GLU A 25 -5.84 5.65 0.55
CA GLU A 25 -7.05 6.35 0.12
C GLU A 25 -7.56 5.80 -1.22
N ALA A 26 -6.66 5.56 -2.18
CA ALA A 26 -7.01 4.97 -3.46
C ALA A 26 -7.49 3.52 -3.32
N TYR A 27 -6.95 2.76 -2.37
CA TYR A 27 -7.43 1.41 -2.06
C TYR A 27 -8.82 1.41 -1.42
N LEU A 28 -9.08 2.30 -0.48
CA LEU A 28 -10.39 2.41 0.17
C LEU A 28 -11.48 2.91 -0.78
N ALA A 29 -11.11 3.71 -1.79
CA ALA A 29 -12.01 4.14 -2.85
C ALA A 29 -12.19 3.09 -3.97
N ALA A 30 -11.33 2.06 -4.03
CA ALA A 30 -11.41 1.03 -5.06
C ALA A 30 -12.55 0.04 -4.78
N PRO A 31 -13.11 -0.60 -5.81
CA PRO A 31 -14.07 -1.68 -5.64
C PRO A 31 -13.49 -2.81 -4.78
N VAL A 32 -14.34 -3.39 -3.92
CA VAL A 32 -13.95 -4.53 -3.09
C VAL A 32 -13.68 -5.74 -3.98
N VAL A 33 -12.50 -6.33 -3.82
CA VAL A 33 -12.11 -7.55 -4.54
C VAL A 33 -12.88 -8.74 -3.98
N SER A 34 -13.45 -9.54 -4.87
CA SER A 34 -14.26 -10.70 -4.48
C SER A 34 -13.40 -11.80 -3.84
N GLY A 35 -13.97 -12.56 -2.91
CA GLY A 35 -13.28 -13.69 -2.29
C GLY A 35 -12.85 -14.76 -3.31
N GLU A 36 -13.64 -14.95 -4.38
CA GLU A 36 -13.32 -15.90 -5.46
C GLU A 36 -12.07 -15.49 -6.24
N GLU A 37 -11.88 -14.19 -6.48
CA GLU A 37 -10.70 -13.65 -7.15
C GLU A 37 -9.44 -13.78 -6.30
N ILE A 38 -9.57 -13.58 -4.98
CA ILE A 38 -8.50 -13.85 -4.02
C ILE A 38 -8.15 -15.34 -4.00
N GLN A 39 -9.13 -16.24 -4.07
CA GLN A 39 -8.85 -17.67 -4.13
C GLN A 39 -8.20 -18.08 -5.46
N ARG A 40 -8.67 -17.51 -6.58
CA ARG A 40 -8.10 -17.76 -7.92
C ARG A 40 -6.64 -17.33 -8.04
N SER A 41 -6.25 -16.28 -7.31
CA SER A 41 -4.85 -15.82 -7.26
C SER A 41 -3.96 -16.68 -6.35
N GLY A 42 -4.49 -17.71 -5.68
CA GLY A 42 -3.74 -18.57 -4.77
C GLY A 42 -3.88 -18.19 -3.30
N GLY A 43 -4.88 -17.38 -2.96
CA GLY A 43 -5.15 -16.90 -1.60
C GLY A 43 -4.67 -15.47 -1.35
N ARG A 44 -4.87 -14.99 -0.12
CA ARG A 44 -4.60 -13.59 0.26
C ARG A 44 -3.14 -13.18 0.09
N LEU A 45 -2.19 -14.05 0.46
CA LEU A 45 -0.76 -13.75 0.33
C LEU A 45 -0.35 -13.63 -1.14
N ALA A 46 -0.71 -14.61 -1.97
CA ALA A 46 -0.39 -14.61 -3.40
C ALA A 46 -1.05 -13.43 -4.16
N TYR A 47 -2.26 -13.05 -3.78
CA TYR A 47 -2.92 -11.84 -4.28
C TYR A 47 -2.08 -10.58 -4.02
N TRP A 48 -1.62 -10.41 -2.78
CA TRP A 48 -0.83 -9.24 -2.39
C TRP A 48 0.59 -9.28 -2.98
N GLU A 49 1.20 -10.46 -3.12
CA GLU A 49 2.47 -10.60 -3.85
C GLU A 49 2.35 -10.16 -5.31
N GLN A 50 1.28 -10.54 -6.01
CA GLN A 50 1.00 -10.07 -7.38
C GLN A 50 0.75 -8.56 -7.42
N SER A 51 0.10 -8.03 -6.39
CA SER A 51 -0.17 -6.60 -6.26
C SER A 51 1.09 -5.75 -6.05
N LEU A 52 2.25 -6.34 -5.75
CA LEU A 52 3.53 -5.59 -5.68
C LEU A 52 3.88 -4.90 -7.00
N ALA A 53 3.44 -5.45 -8.14
CA ALA A 53 3.71 -4.87 -9.46
C ALA A 53 2.96 -3.55 -9.71
N THR A 54 1.81 -3.35 -9.06
CA THR A 54 0.92 -2.21 -9.30
C THR A 54 0.78 -1.29 -8.08
N ARG A 55 0.91 -1.83 -6.87
CA ARG A 55 0.74 -1.14 -5.58
C ARG A 55 1.80 -1.62 -4.56
N PRO A 56 3.09 -1.35 -4.81
CA PRO A 56 4.18 -1.90 -4.01
C PRO A 56 4.12 -1.53 -2.52
N ARG A 57 3.77 -0.27 -2.18
CA ARG A 57 3.72 0.18 -0.78
C ARG A 57 2.60 -0.49 -0.02
N LEU A 58 1.40 -0.52 -0.62
CA LEU A 58 0.23 -1.12 0.01
C LEU A 58 0.36 -2.64 0.12
N ALA A 59 0.83 -3.29 -0.95
CA ALA A 59 1.06 -4.73 -0.96
C ALA A 59 2.09 -5.13 0.10
N ARG A 60 3.16 -4.36 0.26
CA ARG A 60 4.15 -4.63 1.31
C ARG A 60 3.53 -4.53 2.71
N PHE A 61 2.77 -3.47 2.97
CA PHE A 61 2.06 -3.29 4.25
C PHE A 61 1.11 -4.46 4.56
N ALA A 62 0.34 -4.90 3.56
CA ALA A 62 -0.60 -6.01 3.71
C ALA A 62 0.12 -7.34 3.97
N LEU A 63 1.22 -7.61 3.24
CA LEU A 63 2.03 -8.81 3.44
C LEU A 63 2.65 -8.83 4.83
N ASP A 64 3.17 -7.71 5.32
CA ASP A 64 3.74 -7.63 6.66
C ASP A 64 2.69 -7.93 7.75
N HIS A 65 1.43 -7.51 7.56
CA HIS A 65 0.34 -7.82 8.49
C HIS A 65 -0.18 -9.26 8.38
N LEU A 66 -0.24 -9.81 7.16
CA LEU A 66 -0.77 -11.15 6.91
C LEU A 66 0.25 -12.27 7.19
N SER A 67 1.54 -11.94 7.23
CA SER A 67 2.64 -12.86 7.57
C SER A 67 3.01 -12.85 9.05
N ALA A 68 2.42 -11.95 9.84
CA ALA A 68 2.58 -11.96 11.29
C ALA A 68 1.99 -13.24 11.88
N PRO A 69 2.71 -13.92 12.80
CA PRO A 69 2.34 -15.24 13.34
C PRO A 69 1.12 -15.23 14.26
#